data_AF-A0A7C3BIJ3-F1
#
_entry.id   AF-A0A7C3BIJ3-F1
#
_cell.length_a   1.000
_cell.length_b   1.000
_cell.length_c   1.000
_cell.angle_alpha   90.00
_cell.angle_beta   90.00
_cell.angle_gamma   90.00
#
_symmetry.space_group_name_H-M   'P 1'
#
loop_
_entity.id
_entity.type
_entity.pdbx_description
1 polymer ?
#
loop_
_entity_poly.entity_id
_entity_poly.type
_entity_poly.pdbx_seq_one_letter_code
_entity_poly.pdbx_strand_id
1 'polypeptide(L)'
;RQGVIILAIFLLSLFAFKYAQNVMRIRAAQDELAELEGAVADVQEEQIAVDEDFVNSMSPAVVEAFSKEEMGWVQRGEHIYIPVPAASPTEGEPKAPSRGDSTQEEAHPPPNWRQWMALITDAGD
;
A
#
# COMPACT_ATOMS: atom_id res chain seq x y z
N ARG A 1 -25.75 3.85 -69.64
CA ARG A 1 -24.32 4.23 -69.42
C ARG A 1 -24.16 5.18 -68.24
N GLN A 2 -24.88 6.32 -68.20
CA GLN A 2 -24.81 7.28 -67.08
C GLN A 2 -25.21 6.69 -65.72
N GLY A 3 -26.25 5.84 -65.65
CA GLY A 3 -26.64 5.19 -64.39
C GLY A 3 -25.56 4.28 -63.77
N VAL A 4 -24.73 3.63 -64.60
CA VAL A 4 -23.61 2.80 -64.12
C VAL A 4 -22.50 3.67 -63.55
N ILE A 5 -22.23 4.82 -64.17
CA ILE A 5 -21.23 5.79 -63.68
C ILE A 5 -21.69 6.37 -62.33
N ILE A 6 -22.97 6.76 -62.22
CA ILE A 6 -23.53 7.29 -60.97
C ILE A 6 -23.49 6.22 -59.87
N LEU A 7 -23.86 4.97 -60.18
CA LEU A 7 -23.80 3.86 -59.23
C LEU A 7 -22.35 3.57 -58.78
N ALA A 8 -21.39 3.61 -59.71
CA ALA A 8 -19.97 3.41 -59.40
C ALA A 8 -19.42 4.53 -58.49
N ILE A 9 -19.76 5.79 -58.76
CA ILE A 9 -19.37 6.94 -57.91
C ILE A 9 -20.00 6.81 -56.52
N PHE A 10 -21.27 6.38 -56.45
CA PHE A 10 -21.96 6.18 -55.18
C PHE A 10 -21.29 5.07 -54.34
N LEU A 11 -21.01 3.91 -54.95
CA LEU A 11 -20.28 2.81 -54.31
C LEU A 11 -18.89 3.22 -53.84
N LEU A 12 -18.15 3.96 -54.69
CA LEU A 12 -16.81 4.44 -54.35
C LEU A 12 -16.85 5.45 -53.20
N SER A 13 -17.88 6.30 -53.14
CA SER A 13 -18.08 7.26 -52.04
C SER A 13 -18.40 6.53 -50.73
N LEU A 14 -19.26 5.52 -50.76
CA LEU A 14 -19.56 4.69 -49.58
C LEU A 14 -18.31 3.97 -49.07
N PHE A 15 -17.52 3.41 -49.99
CA PHE A 15 -16.27 2.74 -49.65
C PHE A 15 -15.27 3.72 -49.03
N ALA A 16 -15.06 4.88 -49.63
CA ALA A 16 -14.17 5.92 -49.10
C ALA A 16 -14.59 6.39 -47.71
N PHE A 17 -15.90 6.57 -47.48
CA PHE A 17 -16.43 6.97 -46.18
C PHE A 17 -16.20 5.89 -45.11
N LYS A 18 -16.49 4.62 -45.42
CA LYS A 18 -16.24 3.49 -44.51
C LYS A 18 -14.77 3.32 -44.21
N TYR A 19 -13.91 3.46 -45.22
CA TYR A 19 -12.46 3.39 -45.05
C TYR A 19 -11.96 4.51 -44.14
N ALA A 20 -12.40 5.75 -44.35
CA ALA A 20 -12.03 6.89 -43.49
C ALA A 20 -12.46 6.67 -42.03
N GLN A 21 -13.70 6.19 -41.80
CA GLN A 21 -14.17 5.84 -40.45
C GLN A 21 -13.31 4.76 -39.80
N ASN A 22 -12.91 3.73 -40.57
CA ASN A 22 -12.10 2.65 -40.04
C ASN A 22 -10.69 3.14 -39.66
N VAL A 23 -10.07 3.98 -40.49
CA VAL A 23 -8.76 4.57 -40.21
C VAL A 23 -8.81 5.42 -38.94
N MET A 24 -9.86 6.23 -38.74
CA MET A 24 -10.02 7.02 -37.51
C MET A 24 -10.14 6.15 -36.26
N ARG A 25 -10.89 5.05 -36.33
CA ARG A 25 -11.02 4.11 -35.21
C ARG A 25 -9.70 3.42 -34.87
N ILE A 26 -8.95 3.01 -35.88
CA ILE A 26 -7.64 2.38 -35.68
C ILE A 26 -6.68 3.35 -34.99
N ARG A 27 -6.66 4.63 -35.42
CA ARG A 27 -5.84 5.65 -34.76
C ARG A 27 -6.23 5.86 -33.30
N ALA A 28 -7.52 6.01 -33.01
CA ALA A 28 -7.99 6.16 -31.64
C ALA A 28 -7.58 4.97 -30.75
N ALA A 29 -7.70 3.74 -31.28
CA ALA A 29 -7.28 2.53 -30.56
C ALA A 29 -5.75 2.46 -30.36
N GLN A 30 -4.95 2.97 -31.31
CA GLN A 30 -3.50 3.06 -31.17
C GLN A 30 -3.09 4.09 -30.13
N ASP A 31 -3.76 5.24 -30.08
CA ASP A 31 -3.50 6.28 -29.09
C ASP A 31 -3.83 5.76 -27.67
N GLU A 32 -4.96 5.06 -27.51
CA GLU A 32 -5.34 4.41 -26.25
C GLU A 32 -4.33 3.32 -25.84
N LEU A 33 -3.85 2.51 -26.80
CA LEU A 33 -2.81 1.52 -26.53
C LEU A 33 -1.52 2.17 -26.04
N ALA A 34 -1.08 3.26 -26.68
CA ALA A 34 0.13 3.98 -26.29
C ALA A 34 0.00 4.61 -24.89
N GLU A 35 -1.18 5.12 -24.54
CA GLU A 35 -1.47 5.62 -23.19
C GLU A 35 -1.41 4.51 -22.14
N LEU A 36 -2.02 3.36 -22.42
CA LEU A 36 -1.98 2.19 -21.52
C LEU A 36 -0.55 1.65 -21.36
N GLU A 37 0.22 1.55 -22.45
CA GLU A 37 1.62 1.12 -22.40
C GLU A 37 2.47 2.06 -21.54
N GLY A 38 2.24 3.38 -21.64
CA GLY A 38 2.87 4.38 -20.78
C GLY A 38 2.52 4.18 -19.31
N ALA A 39 1.23 4.05 -18.99
CA ALA A 39 0.78 3.83 -17.61
C ALA A 39 1.35 2.53 -17.01
N VAL A 40 1.45 1.47 -17.81
CA VAL A 40 2.05 0.20 -17.38
C VAL A 40 3.55 0.35 -17.11
N ALA A 41 4.27 1.14 -17.92
CA ALA A 41 5.68 1.42 -17.69
C ALA A 41 5.90 2.21 -16.39
N ASP A 42 5.10 3.24 -16.16
CA ASP A 42 5.17 4.07 -14.94
C ASP A 42 4.93 3.22 -13.68
N VAL A 43 3.90 2.36 -13.70
CA VAL A 43 3.58 1.47 -12.56
C VAL A 43 4.69 0.44 -12.33
N GLN A 44 5.32 -0.08 -13.39
CA GLN A 44 6.46 -1.00 -13.23
C GLN A 44 7.68 -0.30 -12.64
N GLU A 45 7.96 0.94 -13.03
CA GLU A 45 9.05 1.73 -12.46
C GLU A 45 8.81 2.01 -10.97
N GLU A 46 7.58 2.40 -10.60
CA GLU A 46 7.21 2.60 -9.20
C GLU A 46 7.31 1.30 -8.40
N GLN A 47 6.87 0.17 -8.97
CA GLN A 47 6.99 -1.13 -8.31
C GLN A 47 8.46 -1.48 -8.01
N ILE A 48 9.36 -1.28 -8.97
CA ILE A 48 10.79 -1.57 -8.78
C ILE A 48 11.36 -0.70 -7.67
N ALA A 49 11.05 0.61 -7.66
CA ALA A 49 11.52 1.53 -6.63
C ALA A 49 11.02 1.12 -5.23
N VAL A 50 9.74 0.77 -5.11
CA VAL A 50 9.16 0.30 -3.84
C VAL A 50 9.78 -1.02 -3.39
N ASP A 51 10.04 -1.95 -4.31
CA ASP A 51 10.65 -3.24 -3.98
C ASP A 51 12.11 -3.08 -3.54
N GLU A 52 12.87 -2.18 -4.16
CA GLU A 52 14.22 -1.81 -3.72
C GLU A 52 14.21 -1.20 -2.31
N ASP A 53 13.31 -0.25 -2.05
CA ASP A 53 13.16 0.36 -0.72
C ASP A 53 12.75 -0.66 0.34
N PHE A 54 11.83 -1.56 -0.02
CA PHE A 54 11.39 -2.64 0.86
C PHE A 54 12.54 -3.58 1.21
N VAL A 55 13.29 -4.05 0.21
CA VAL A 55 14.46 -4.92 0.43
C VAL A 55 15.52 -4.22 1.27
N ASN A 56 15.80 -2.94 1.02
CA ASN A 56 16.74 -2.15 1.82
C ASN A 56 16.29 -1.99 3.27
N SER A 57 15.00 -1.75 3.50
CA SER A 57 14.40 -1.61 4.83
C SER A 57 14.40 -2.92 5.64
N MET A 58 14.34 -4.07 4.96
CA MET A 58 14.43 -5.40 5.59
C MET A 58 15.87 -5.88 5.81
N SER A 59 16.88 -5.07 5.46
CA SER A 59 18.26 -5.45 5.75
C SER A 59 18.47 -5.61 7.27
N PRO A 60 19.22 -6.64 7.72
CA PRO A 60 19.40 -6.92 9.14
C PRO A 60 19.94 -5.72 9.94
N ALA A 61 20.78 -4.89 9.31
CA ALA A 61 21.35 -3.69 9.92
C ALA A 61 20.31 -2.59 10.16
N VAL A 62 19.34 -2.43 9.26
CA VAL A 62 18.25 -1.44 9.40
C VAL A 62 17.24 -1.92 10.45
N VAL A 63 16.93 -3.21 10.47
CA VAL A 63 16.07 -3.81 11.50
C VAL A 63 16.71 -3.70 12.88
N GLU A 64 18.02 -3.91 12.99
CA GLU A 64 18.78 -3.73 14.24
C GLU A 64 18.81 -2.25 14.68
N ALA A 65 19.04 -1.31 13.75
CA ALA A 65 18.98 0.12 14.05
C ALA A 65 17.58 0.55 14.54
N PHE A 66 16.53 0.16 13.83
CA PHE A 66 15.14 0.47 14.19
C PHE A 66 14.74 -0.12 15.55
N SER A 67 15.10 -1.39 15.80
CA SER A 67 14.81 -2.04 17.08
C SER A 67 15.58 -1.42 18.25
N LYS A 68 16.80 -0.92 18.02
CA LYS A 68 17.58 -0.24 19.06
C LYS A 68 17.11 1.19 19.34
N GLU A 69 16.77 1.94 18.30
CA GLU A 69 16.41 3.36 18.39
C GLU A 69 14.95 3.57 18.81
N GLU A 70 14.01 2.88 18.16
CA GLU A 70 12.58 3.12 18.36
C GLU A 70 11.98 2.20 19.43
N MET A 71 12.43 0.93 19.48
CA MET A 71 11.91 -0.05 20.42
C MET A 71 12.73 -0.14 21.72
N GLY A 72 13.91 0.49 21.77
CA GLY A 72 14.84 0.40 22.90
C GLY A 72 15.32 -1.03 23.17
N TRP A 73 15.25 -1.90 22.17
CA TRP A 73 15.64 -3.31 22.28
C TRP A 73 17.15 -3.45 22.15
N VAL A 74 17.68 -4.42 22.89
CA VAL A 74 19.12 -4.59 23.09
C VAL A 74 19.44 -6.03 22.74
N GLN A 75 20.55 -6.25 22.04
CA GLN A 75 20.88 -7.58 21.52
C GLN A 75 21.13 -8.55 22.68
N ARG A 76 20.83 -9.84 22.48
CA ARG A 76 21.00 -10.87 23.53
C ARG A 76 22.50 -11.03 23.84
N GLY A 77 22.98 -10.39 24.90
CA GLY A 77 24.40 -10.33 25.29
C GLY A 77 24.96 -8.91 25.50
N GLU A 78 24.18 -7.87 25.23
CA GLU A 78 24.60 -6.47 25.41
C GLU A 78 24.43 -6.03 26.88
N HIS A 79 25.51 -5.52 27.49
CA HIS A 79 25.51 -5.09 28.90
C HIS A 79 24.97 -3.66 29.03
N ILE A 80 23.73 -3.52 29.51
CA ILE A 80 23.13 -2.23 29.80
C ILE A 80 23.69 -1.70 31.13
N TYR A 81 24.44 -0.61 31.07
CA TYR A 81 24.89 0.11 32.26
C TYR A 81 23.85 1.17 32.61
N ILE A 82 22.97 0.86 33.57
CA ILE A 82 22.10 1.87 34.17
C ILE A 82 22.94 2.61 35.20
N PRO A 83 23.21 3.93 35.04
CA PRO A 83 23.85 4.70 36.09
C PRO A 83 22.90 4.78 37.28
N VAL A 84 23.15 3.97 38.29
CA VAL A 84 22.49 4.08 39.59
C VAL A 84 23.12 5.31 40.28
N PRO A 85 22.36 6.40 40.52
CA PRO A 85 22.89 7.51 41.30
C PRO A 85 23.27 6.98 42.68
N ALA A 86 24.47 7.39 43.13
CA ALA A 86 25.10 6.91 44.35
C ALA A 86 24.12 6.88 45.53
N ALA A 87 24.15 5.75 46.25
CA ALA A 87 23.29 5.42 47.37
C ALA A 87 23.14 6.59 48.37
N SER A 88 21.91 7.06 48.54
CA SER A 88 21.46 7.68 49.79
C SER A 88 21.06 6.55 50.75
N PRO A 89 21.68 6.42 51.93
CA PRO A 89 21.29 5.40 52.90
C PRO A 89 20.12 5.92 53.74
N THR A 90 18.94 5.29 53.66
CA THR A 90 17.93 5.37 54.73
C THR A 90 17.04 4.12 54.68
N GLU A 91 17.43 3.16 55.51
CA GLU A 91 16.61 2.36 56.42
C GLU A 91 15.08 2.59 56.39
N GLY A 92 14.33 1.51 56.16
CA GLY A 92 12.87 1.51 56.25
C GLY A 92 12.22 0.36 55.51
N GLU A 93 12.32 -0.86 56.02
CA GLU A 93 11.34 -1.90 55.73
C GLU A 93 10.00 -1.45 56.37
N PRO A 94 8.90 -1.37 55.63
CA PRO A 94 7.93 -2.45 55.79
C PRO A 94 7.07 -2.79 54.56
N LYS A 95 6.75 -4.09 54.52
CA LYS A 95 5.53 -4.73 54.00
C LYS A 95 5.38 -4.88 52.49
N ALA A 96 5.58 -6.13 52.06
CA ALA A 96 5.05 -6.68 50.83
C ALA A 96 3.54 -6.39 50.69
N PRO A 97 3.08 -5.81 49.56
CA PRO A 97 1.70 -5.96 49.17
C PRO A 97 1.48 -7.40 48.71
N SER A 98 0.56 -8.04 49.41
CA SER A 98 -0.11 -9.28 49.04
C SER A 98 -0.37 -9.33 47.53
N ARG A 99 -0.07 -10.49 46.95
CA ARG A 99 -0.52 -10.93 45.63
C ARG A 99 -2.05 -10.80 45.59
N GLY A 100 -2.52 -9.64 45.15
CA GLY A 100 -3.87 -9.47 44.68
C GLY A 100 -3.95 -10.15 43.33
N ASP A 101 -4.72 -11.24 43.27
CA ASP A 101 -5.34 -11.69 42.03
C ASP A 101 -6.12 -10.51 41.47
N SER A 102 -5.49 -9.79 40.55
CA SER A 102 -6.17 -8.96 39.59
C SER A 102 -5.94 -9.65 38.26
N THR A 103 -6.78 -10.65 37.99
CA THR A 103 -7.22 -10.94 36.63
C THR A 103 -7.74 -9.61 36.08
N GLN A 104 -6.84 -8.81 35.53
CA GLN A 104 -7.21 -7.86 34.49
C GLN A 104 -7.65 -8.75 33.34
N GLU A 105 -8.95 -9.00 33.33
CA GLU A 105 -9.71 -9.44 32.19
C GLU A 105 -9.40 -8.43 31.10
N GLU A 106 -8.43 -8.77 30.25
CA GLU A 106 -8.16 -8.09 28.99
C GLU A 106 -9.49 -8.10 28.24
N ALA A 107 -10.22 -6.99 28.33
CA ALA A 107 -11.33 -6.72 27.46
C ALA A 107 -10.75 -6.66 26.05
N HIS A 108 -10.72 -7.82 25.39
CA HIS A 108 -10.27 -7.95 24.02
C HIS A 108 -10.96 -6.83 23.22
N PRO A 109 -10.20 -6.01 22.47
CA PRO A 109 -10.81 -5.04 21.60
C PRO A 109 -11.83 -5.80 20.74
N PRO A 110 -13.03 -5.24 20.53
CA PRO A 110 -14.06 -5.93 19.77
C PRO A 110 -13.44 -6.35 18.44
N PRO A 111 -13.65 -7.61 18.02
CA PRO A 111 -13.03 -8.13 16.83
C PRO A 111 -13.34 -7.20 15.64
N ASN A 112 -12.28 -6.87 14.91
CA ASN A 112 -12.26 -5.86 13.85
C ASN A 112 -13.47 -5.92 12.90
N TRP A 113 -14.03 -7.10 12.61
CA TRP A 113 -15.25 -7.29 11.79
C TRP A 113 -16.43 -6.40 12.21
N ARG A 114 -16.56 -6.04 13.49
CA ARG A 114 -17.60 -5.12 13.97
C ARG A 114 -17.42 -3.70 13.42
N GLN A 115 -16.17 -3.26 13.20
CA GLN A 115 -15.85 -1.97 12.61
C GLN A 115 -16.15 -1.97 11.10
N TRP A 116 -15.91 -3.09 10.41
CA TRP A 116 -16.27 -3.25 8.99
C TRP A 116 -17.78 -3.22 8.76
N MET A 117 -18.56 -3.84 9.64
CA MET A 117 -20.02 -3.81 9.54
C MET A 117 -20.60 -2.40 9.73
N ALA A 118 -20.02 -1.61 10.64
CA ALA A 118 -20.45 -0.23 10.84
C ALA A 118 -20.30 0.62 9.57
N LEU A 119 -19.21 0.45 8.81
CA LEU A 119 -18.99 1.15 7.53
C LEU A 119 -20.02 0.77 6.46
N ILE A 120 -20.49 -0.47 6.45
CA ILE A 120 -21.49 -0.95 5.47
C ILE A 120 -22.88 -0.41 5.81
N THR A 121 -23.22 -0.29 7.11
CA THR A 121 -24.54 0.15 7.54
C THR A 121 -24.70 1.66 7.61
N ASP A 122 -23.62 2.42 7.84
CA ASP A 122 -23.63 3.88 7.95
C ASP A 122 -23.53 4.60 6.58
N ALA A 123 -23.10 3.90 5.53
CA ALA A 123 -23.01 4.43 4.17
C ALA A 123 -24.36 4.45 3.42
N GLY A 124 -25.47 4.28 4.12
CA GLY A 124 -26.81 4.04 3.56
C GLY A 124 -27.88 5.09 3.83
N ASP A 125 -27.58 6.17 4.56
CA ASP A 125 -28.50 7.33 4.75
C ASP A 125 -28.11 8.53 3.89
#